data_AF-A0A090RU33-F1
#
_entry.id   AF-A0A090RU33-F1
#
_cell.length_a   1.000
_cell.length_b   1.000
_cell.length_c   1.000
_cell.angle_alpha   90.00
_cell.angle_beta   90.00
_cell.angle_gamma   90.00
#
_symmetry.space_group_name_H-M   'P 1'
#
loop_
_entity.id
_entity.type
_entity.pdbx_description
1 polymer ?
#
loop_
_entity_poly.entity_id
_entity_poly.type
_entity_poly.pdbx_seq_one_letter_code
_entity_poly.pdbx_strand_id
1 'polypeptide(L)'
;MQLITEAYQFMKDGLGMSADEMQAVFADWNKTELDSYLVEITADILGYKDEDGEPLVEKILDTAGQKGTGKWTGINALDLGIPLTLISESVFSRCLSALKDQRVEAESLFGKTITPVEGDKQEWVDALRQALLASKIISYAQGFMLMREASNENGWDLNYGNVALMWRGGCIIRSAFLGNIRDAYEANPDIAFLGSDEYFKNILQSSLAAWRKVAAKSLEAGIPMPCTISALSFLDGYTTARLPANLLQAQRDYFGAHTYERTDRPRGEFFHTNWTGTGGDTASTTYDV
;
A
#
# COMPACT_ATOMS: atom_id res chain seq x y z
N MET A 1 9.14 1.11 4.75
CA MET A 1 10.24 0.27 4.24
C MET A 1 9.95 -0.17 2.81
N GLN A 2 8.92 -1.00 2.54
CA GLN A 2 8.68 -1.50 1.18
C GLN A 2 8.48 -0.37 0.13
N LEU A 3 7.71 0.68 0.45
CA LEU A 3 7.58 1.83 -0.45
C LEU A 3 8.91 2.54 -0.75
N ILE A 4 9.81 2.61 0.24
CA ILE A 4 11.14 3.22 0.08
C ILE A 4 12.00 2.34 -0.83
N THR A 5 11.95 1.02 -0.67
CA THR A 5 12.68 0.08 -1.54
C THR A 5 12.15 0.06 -2.97
N GLU A 6 10.84 0.27 -3.17
CA GLU A 6 10.25 0.45 -4.51
C GLU A 6 10.77 1.73 -5.18
N ALA A 7 10.84 2.84 -4.44
CA ALA A 7 11.42 4.07 -4.95
C ALA A 7 12.92 3.93 -5.27
N TYR A 8 13.67 3.26 -4.40
CA TYR A 8 15.07 2.90 -4.65
C TYR A 8 15.23 2.08 -5.93
N GLN A 9 14.43 1.02 -6.12
CA GLN A 9 14.51 0.18 -7.30
C GLN A 9 14.15 0.94 -8.58
N PHE A 10 13.14 1.81 -8.53
CA PHE A 10 12.77 2.65 -9.66
C PHE A 10 13.91 3.58 -10.08
N MET A 11 14.58 4.23 -9.12
CA MET A 11 15.72 5.11 -9.39
C MET A 11 16.93 4.33 -9.92
N LYS A 12 17.24 3.19 -9.31
CA LYS A 12 18.38 2.37 -9.69
C LYS A 12 18.20 1.73 -11.06
N ASP A 13 17.17 0.88 -11.21
CA ASP A 13 17.01 0.04 -12.38
C ASP A 13 16.29 0.77 -13.51
N GLY A 14 15.39 1.70 -13.18
CA GLY A 14 14.64 2.50 -14.15
C GLY A 14 15.41 3.71 -14.65
N LEU A 15 15.97 4.51 -13.73
CA LEU A 15 16.66 5.77 -14.07
C LEU A 15 18.19 5.63 -14.16
N GLY A 16 18.74 4.45 -13.87
CA GLY A 16 20.18 4.19 -13.91
C GLY A 16 20.96 5.09 -12.94
N MET A 17 20.38 5.39 -11.78
CA MET A 17 21.03 6.25 -10.77
C MET A 17 22.01 5.44 -9.93
N SER A 18 23.16 6.04 -9.64
CA SER A 18 24.15 5.54 -8.70
C SER A 18 23.68 5.66 -7.25
N ALA A 19 24.32 4.92 -6.34
CA ALA A 19 24.05 5.02 -4.91
C ALA A 19 24.23 6.45 -4.37
N ASP A 20 25.21 7.20 -4.88
CA ASP A 20 25.48 8.59 -4.46
C ASP A 20 24.38 9.55 -4.94
N GLU A 21 23.91 9.40 -6.18
CA GLU A 21 22.77 10.17 -6.68
C GLU A 21 21.50 9.87 -5.88
N MET A 22 21.22 8.59 -5.59
CA MET A 22 20.06 8.20 -4.78
C MET A 22 20.18 8.68 -3.33
N GLN A 23 21.38 8.68 -2.75
CA GLN A 23 21.64 9.22 -1.42
C GLN A 23 21.25 10.71 -1.36
N ALA A 24 21.66 11.49 -2.34
CA ALA A 24 21.31 12.92 -2.42
C ALA A 24 19.79 13.11 -2.52
N VAL A 25 19.11 12.30 -3.34
CA VAL A 25 17.64 12.35 -3.46
C VAL A 25 16.95 12.07 -2.13
N PHE A 26 17.32 11.00 -1.41
CA PHE A 26 16.70 10.70 -0.12
C PHE A 26 17.05 11.74 0.95
N ALA A 27 18.26 12.31 0.93
CA ALA A 27 18.64 13.40 1.81
C ALA A 27 17.80 14.67 1.57
N ASP A 28 17.45 14.96 0.31
CA ASP A 28 16.56 16.07 -0.03
C ASP A 28 15.10 15.77 0.29
N TRP A 29 14.63 14.55 0.05
CA TRP A 29 13.28 14.12 0.46
C TRP A 29 13.09 14.22 1.97
N ASN A 30 14.14 13.98 2.77
CA ASN A 30 14.08 14.15 4.21
C ASN A 30 13.86 15.59 4.68
N LYS A 31 13.95 16.58 3.78
CA LYS A 31 13.66 18.00 4.05
C LYS A 31 12.25 18.40 3.61
N THR A 32 11.43 17.44 3.18
CA THR A 32 10.06 17.63 2.68
C THR A 32 9.03 16.98 3.61
N GLU A 33 7.79 16.78 3.14
CA GLU A 33 6.74 16.04 3.87
C GLU A 33 7.10 14.57 4.13
N LEU A 34 8.13 14.05 3.46
CA LEU A 34 8.68 12.72 3.69
C LEU A 34 9.66 12.63 4.88
N ASP A 35 9.97 13.75 5.55
CA ASP A 35 10.80 13.79 6.76
C ASP A 35 10.40 12.68 7.73
N SER A 36 11.31 11.72 7.89
CA SER A 36 11.12 10.57 8.74
C SER A 36 12.43 9.86 9.00
N TYR A 37 12.49 9.19 10.16
CA TYR A 37 13.66 8.40 10.53
C TYR A 37 14.03 7.34 9.46
N LEU A 38 13.03 6.73 8.81
CA LEU A 38 13.30 5.73 7.78
C LEU A 38 13.88 6.32 6.49
N VAL A 39 13.51 7.55 6.13
CA VAL A 39 14.08 8.24 4.96
C VAL A 39 15.51 8.72 5.28
N GLU A 40 15.72 9.27 6.47
CA GLU A 40 17.04 9.64 7.01
C GLU A 40 18.03 8.48 6.93
N ILE A 41 17.73 7.33 7.57
CA ILE A 41 18.66 6.19 7.55
C ILE A 41 18.84 5.59 6.15
N THR A 42 17.88 5.77 5.25
CA THR A 42 18.01 5.30 3.87
C THR A 42 19.08 6.10 3.13
N ALA A 43 19.13 7.42 3.33
CA ALA A 43 20.20 8.25 2.81
C ALA A 43 21.56 7.83 3.40
N ASP A 44 21.64 7.62 4.72
CA ASP A 44 22.89 7.18 5.36
C ASP A 44 23.37 5.82 4.83
N ILE A 45 22.45 4.86 4.64
CA ILE A 45 22.76 3.53 4.10
C ILE A 45 23.29 3.62 2.67
N LEU A 46 22.68 4.46 1.81
CA LEU A 46 23.13 4.63 0.43
C LEU A 46 24.50 5.32 0.34
N GLY A 47 24.82 6.20 1.30
CA GLY A 47 26.12 6.87 1.40
C GLY A 47 27.22 6.00 2.00
N TYR A 48 26.90 4.85 2.59
CA TYR A 48 27.88 3.99 3.24
C TYR A 48 28.69 3.17 2.23
N LYS A 49 30.01 3.35 2.26
CA LYS A 49 30.97 2.59 1.44
C LYS A 49 31.60 1.45 2.24
N ASP A 50 31.78 0.31 1.59
CA ASP A 50 32.49 -0.85 2.12
C ASP A 50 34.02 -0.66 2.09
N GLU A 51 34.79 -1.61 2.60
CA GLU A 51 36.26 -1.55 2.71
C GLU A 51 36.98 -1.33 1.36
N ASP A 52 36.37 -1.75 0.25
CA ASP A 52 36.89 -1.56 -1.11
C ASP A 52 36.41 -0.27 -1.79
N GLY A 53 35.63 0.55 -1.08
CA GLY A 53 35.10 1.83 -1.58
C GLY A 53 33.77 1.73 -2.34
N GLU A 54 33.24 0.51 -2.57
CA GLU A 54 31.95 0.31 -3.25
C GLU A 54 30.77 0.46 -2.27
N PRO A 55 29.56 0.84 -2.72
CA PRO A 55 28.39 0.95 -1.84
C PRO A 55 28.05 -0.38 -1.18
N LEU A 56 28.02 -0.45 0.16
CA LEU A 56 27.79 -1.71 0.88
C LEU A 56 26.41 -2.32 0.55
N VAL A 57 25.40 -1.47 0.32
CA VAL A 57 24.03 -1.89 0.01
C VAL A 57 23.95 -2.79 -1.24
N GLU A 58 24.88 -2.65 -2.18
CA GLU A 58 24.94 -3.46 -3.41
C GLU A 58 25.44 -4.89 -3.16
N LYS A 59 26.04 -5.14 -2.00
CA LYS A 59 26.60 -6.44 -1.60
C LYS A 59 25.72 -7.19 -0.62
N ILE A 60 24.68 -6.54 -0.08
CA ILE A 60 23.77 -7.16 0.88
C ILE A 60 22.85 -8.14 0.14
N LEU A 61 22.76 -9.37 0.66
CA LEU A 61 21.84 -10.38 0.14
C LEU A 61 20.39 -9.87 0.22
N ASP A 62 19.67 -9.93 -0.90
CA ASP A 62 18.29 -9.46 -1.07
C ASP A 62 17.24 -10.45 -0.53
N THR A 63 17.43 -10.90 0.72
CA THR A 63 16.51 -11.79 1.44
C THR A 63 16.06 -11.14 2.76
N ALA A 64 14.87 -10.52 2.73
CA ALA A 64 14.37 -9.78 3.88
C ALA A 64 13.83 -10.71 4.97
N GLY A 65 14.47 -10.69 6.14
CA GLY A 65 13.97 -11.36 7.33
C GLY A 65 12.68 -10.73 7.89
N GLN A 66 11.94 -11.49 8.69
CA GLN A 66 10.79 -11.01 9.45
C GLN A 66 10.60 -11.77 10.76
N LYS A 67 10.19 -11.05 11.82
CA LYS A 67 9.91 -11.63 13.16
C LYS A 67 8.43 -11.96 13.38
N GLY A 68 7.58 -11.82 12.36
CA GLY A 68 6.17 -12.24 12.38
C GLY A 68 5.15 -11.13 12.67
N THR A 69 5.53 -10.01 13.27
CA THR A 69 4.56 -8.95 13.62
C THR A 69 3.82 -8.34 12.43
N GLY A 70 4.50 -8.14 11.29
CA GLY A 70 3.84 -7.70 10.05
C GLY A 70 2.82 -8.71 9.54
N LYS A 71 3.13 -10.00 9.62
CA LYS A 71 2.21 -11.09 9.27
C LYS A 71 0.96 -11.08 10.16
N TRP A 72 1.12 -10.84 11.45
CA TRP A 72 -0.02 -10.75 12.38
C TRP A 72 -0.98 -9.63 12.01
N THR A 73 -0.48 -8.45 11.62
CA THR A 73 -1.33 -7.35 11.16
C THR A 73 -2.11 -7.72 9.90
N GLY A 74 -1.47 -8.39 8.94
CA GLY A 74 -2.16 -8.86 7.73
C GLY A 74 -3.24 -9.91 8.01
N ILE A 75 -2.97 -10.86 8.91
CA ILE A 75 -3.95 -11.87 9.33
C ILE A 75 -5.13 -11.20 10.05
N ASN A 76 -4.86 -10.30 11.00
CA ASN A 76 -5.93 -9.62 11.73
C ASN A 76 -6.82 -8.77 10.81
N ALA A 77 -6.26 -8.16 9.75
CA ALA A 77 -7.06 -7.47 8.76
C ALA A 77 -7.99 -8.38 7.97
N LEU A 78 -7.56 -9.62 7.67
CA LEU A 78 -8.43 -10.62 7.05
C LEU A 78 -9.52 -11.07 8.02
N ASP A 79 -9.18 -11.31 9.30
CA ASP A 79 -10.13 -11.70 10.33
C ASP A 79 -11.22 -10.63 10.54
N LEU A 80 -10.84 -9.35 10.53
CA LEU A 80 -11.75 -8.20 10.71
C LEU A 80 -12.39 -7.70 9.41
N GLY A 81 -12.12 -8.32 8.25
CA GLY A 81 -12.68 -7.89 6.97
C GLY A 81 -12.20 -6.51 6.48
N ILE A 82 -11.04 -6.04 6.93
CA ILE A 82 -10.49 -4.73 6.57
C ILE A 82 -9.48 -4.85 5.40
N PRO A 83 -9.61 -4.02 4.34
CA PRO A 83 -8.73 -4.06 3.17
C PRO A 83 -7.34 -3.45 3.44
N LEU A 84 -6.53 -4.11 4.26
CA LEU A 84 -5.15 -3.72 4.58
C LEU A 84 -4.15 -4.17 3.48
N THR A 85 -4.39 -3.71 2.25
CA THR A 85 -3.68 -4.21 1.07
C THR A 85 -2.19 -3.91 1.10
N LEU A 86 -1.76 -2.70 1.46
CA LEU A 86 -0.37 -2.28 1.31
C LEU A 86 0.57 -2.99 2.31
N ILE A 87 0.16 -3.09 3.58
CA ILE A 87 0.96 -3.83 4.57
C ILE A 87 1.02 -5.32 4.22
N SER A 88 -0.06 -5.88 3.69
CA SER A 88 -0.09 -7.27 3.22
C SER A 88 0.87 -7.49 2.04
N GLU A 89 0.86 -6.61 1.04
CA GLU A 89 1.84 -6.62 -0.06
C GLU A 89 3.28 -6.44 0.45
N SER A 90 3.49 -5.63 1.49
CA SER A 90 4.80 -5.48 2.13
C SER A 90 5.27 -6.79 2.79
N VAL A 91 4.36 -7.58 3.38
CA VAL A 91 4.69 -8.90 3.93
C VAL A 91 4.98 -9.90 2.82
N PHE A 92 4.15 -9.94 1.78
CA PHE A 92 4.38 -10.83 0.63
C PHE A 92 5.65 -10.50 -0.13
N SER A 93 6.03 -9.22 -0.23
CA SER A 93 7.31 -8.80 -0.82
C SER A 93 8.51 -9.38 -0.06
N ARG A 94 8.44 -9.48 1.28
CA ARG A 94 9.47 -10.17 2.07
C ARG A 94 9.49 -11.67 1.78
N CYS A 95 8.31 -12.30 1.74
CA CYS A 95 8.20 -13.72 1.40
C CYS A 95 8.80 -14.01 0.01
N LEU A 96 8.50 -13.17 -0.98
CA LEU A 96 9.06 -13.27 -2.33
C LEU A 96 10.58 -13.09 -2.35
N SER A 97 11.11 -12.13 -1.57
CA SER A 97 12.55 -11.93 -1.47
C SER A 97 13.28 -13.16 -0.92
N ALA A 98 12.67 -13.89 0.01
CA ALA A 98 13.24 -15.09 0.62
C ALA A 98 13.36 -16.27 -0.36
N LEU A 99 12.58 -16.29 -1.45
CA LEU A 99 12.65 -17.29 -2.52
C LEU A 99 13.82 -17.01 -3.48
N LYS A 100 15.01 -16.66 -2.97
CA LYS A 100 16.14 -16.17 -3.78
C LYS A 100 16.54 -17.13 -4.88
N ASP A 101 16.78 -18.41 -4.55
CA ASP A 101 17.23 -19.40 -5.54
C ASP A 101 16.19 -19.60 -6.65
N GLN A 102 14.90 -19.63 -6.29
CA GLN A 102 13.80 -19.73 -7.26
C GLN A 102 13.71 -18.48 -8.14
N ARG A 103 13.99 -17.28 -7.61
CA ARG A 103 14.03 -16.05 -8.40
C ARG A 103 15.18 -16.03 -9.40
N VAL A 104 16.36 -16.53 -9.01
CA VAL A 104 17.52 -16.66 -9.91
C VAL A 104 17.23 -17.68 -11.02
N GLU A 105 16.64 -18.82 -10.68
CA GLU A 105 16.20 -19.80 -11.68
C GLU A 105 15.18 -19.18 -12.63
N ALA A 106 14.15 -18.51 -12.10
CA ALA A 106 13.13 -17.85 -12.92
C ALA A 106 13.72 -16.74 -13.83
N GLU A 107 14.68 -15.95 -13.35
CA GLU A 107 15.35 -14.95 -14.17
C GLU A 107 16.00 -15.58 -15.41
N SER A 108 16.67 -16.73 -15.25
CA SER A 108 17.28 -17.46 -16.37
C SER A 108 16.25 -18.02 -17.37
N LEU A 109 15.04 -18.35 -16.91
CA LEU A 109 13.97 -18.92 -17.74
C LEU A 109 13.21 -17.85 -18.53
N PHE A 110 12.90 -16.72 -17.89
CA PHE A 110 12.09 -15.66 -18.47
C PHE A 110 12.91 -14.59 -19.17
N GLY A 111 14.22 -14.48 -18.89
CA GLY A 111 15.10 -13.50 -19.52
C GLY A 111 14.64 -12.05 -19.30
N LYS A 112 14.03 -11.78 -18.14
CA LYS A 112 13.40 -10.49 -17.86
C LYS A 112 14.45 -9.38 -17.89
N THR A 113 14.18 -8.33 -18.67
CA THR A 113 14.97 -7.10 -18.66
C THR A 113 14.14 -5.94 -18.16
N ILE A 114 14.77 -5.01 -17.46
CA ILE A 114 14.15 -3.73 -17.08
C ILE A 114 14.40 -2.76 -18.22
N THR A 115 13.32 -2.20 -18.77
CA THR A 115 13.45 -1.18 -19.82
C THR A 115 13.79 0.15 -19.19
N PRO A 116 14.84 0.85 -19.66
CA PRO A 116 15.19 2.17 -19.14
C PRO A 116 14.02 3.14 -19.23
N VAL A 117 13.83 3.93 -18.17
CA VAL A 117 12.80 4.96 -18.14
C VAL A 117 13.36 6.23 -18.79
N GLU A 118 12.84 6.54 -19.97
CA GLU A 118 13.25 7.72 -20.75
C GLU A 118 12.67 9.03 -20.19
N GLY A 119 13.33 10.15 -20.52
CA GLY A 119 12.92 11.49 -20.16
C GLY A 119 13.83 12.14 -19.10
N ASP A 120 13.36 13.25 -18.53
CA ASP A 120 14.11 13.99 -17.52
C ASP A 120 14.11 13.23 -16.17
N LYS A 121 15.31 12.93 -15.65
CA LYS A 121 15.47 12.18 -14.39
C LYS A 121 14.85 12.92 -13.20
N GLN A 122 14.98 14.25 -13.15
CA GLN A 122 14.48 15.04 -12.03
C GLN A 122 12.94 15.03 -12.02
N GLU A 123 12.30 15.13 -13.17
CA GLU A 123 10.83 15.00 -13.27
C GLU A 123 10.34 13.64 -12.77
N TRP A 124 11.09 12.56 -13.02
CA TRP A 124 10.77 11.23 -12.52
C TRP A 124 10.98 11.12 -11.00
N VAL A 125 12.07 11.68 -10.48
CA VAL A 125 12.34 11.74 -9.04
C VAL A 125 11.23 12.51 -8.31
N ASP A 126 10.80 13.66 -8.84
CA ASP A 126 9.73 14.45 -8.25
C ASP A 126 8.38 13.73 -8.29
N ALA A 127 8.08 13.03 -9.39
CA ALA A 127 6.88 12.21 -9.49
C ALA A 127 6.91 11.03 -8.51
N LEU A 128 8.07 10.39 -8.35
CA LEU A 128 8.28 9.28 -7.43
C LEU A 128 8.14 9.70 -5.97
N ARG A 129 8.61 10.90 -5.62
CA ARG A 129 8.41 11.51 -4.29
C ARG A 129 6.93 11.63 -3.96
N GLN A 130 6.12 12.13 -4.89
CA GLN A 130 4.68 12.28 -4.74
C GLN A 130 3.98 10.92 -4.63
N ALA A 131 4.37 9.94 -5.47
CA ALA A 131 3.85 8.57 -5.43
C ALA A 131 4.13 7.91 -4.07
N LEU A 132 5.35 8.05 -3.55
CA LEU A 132 5.77 7.55 -2.24
C LEU A 132 4.96 8.18 -1.10
N LEU A 133 4.79 9.52 -1.13
CA LEU A 133 4.02 10.25 -0.12
C LEU A 133 2.53 9.83 -0.13
N ALA A 134 1.91 9.77 -1.30
CA ALA A 134 0.50 9.37 -1.45
C ALA A 134 0.28 7.91 -1.00
N SER A 135 1.18 7.00 -1.39
CA SER A 135 1.11 5.60 -0.98
C SER A 135 1.30 5.43 0.53
N LYS A 136 2.18 6.25 1.14
CA LYS A 136 2.36 6.30 2.61
C LYS A 136 1.05 6.72 3.28
N ILE A 137 0.38 7.76 2.79
CA ILE A 137 -0.93 8.21 3.33
C ILE A 137 -1.95 7.06 3.30
N ILE A 138 -2.07 6.34 2.18
CA ILE A 138 -2.99 5.20 2.08
C ILE A 138 -2.64 4.08 3.05
N SER A 139 -1.37 3.74 3.22
CA SER A 139 -0.96 2.73 4.21
C SER A 139 -1.38 3.11 5.62
N TYR A 140 -1.23 4.39 6.01
CA TYR A 140 -1.67 4.86 7.31
C TYR A 140 -3.20 4.84 7.40
N ALA A 141 -3.92 5.31 6.38
CA ALA A 141 -5.38 5.27 6.34
C ALA A 141 -5.91 3.84 6.57
N GLN A 142 -5.36 2.85 5.87
CA GLN A 142 -5.71 1.43 6.05
C GLN A 142 -5.40 0.93 7.48
N GLY A 143 -4.25 1.31 8.04
CA GLY A 143 -3.88 0.92 9.40
C GLY A 143 -4.82 1.50 10.46
N PHE A 144 -5.24 2.75 10.30
CA PHE A 144 -6.21 3.37 11.20
C PHE A 144 -7.63 2.81 11.02
N MET A 145 -8.02 2.44 9.80
CA MET A 145 -9.27 1.69 9.57
C MET A 145 -9.25 0.35 10.32
N LEU A 146 -8.12 -0.38 10.29
CA LEU A 146 -7.97 -1.64 11.01
C LEU A 146 -8.08 -1.44 12.53
N MET A 147 -7.40 -0.43 13.07
CA MET A 147 -7.48 -0.12 14.51
C MET A 147 -8.90 0.28 14.92
N ARG A 148 -9.62 0.99 14.04
CA ARG A 148 -11.02 1.34 14.29
C ARG A 148 -11.91 0.11 14.37
N GLU A 149 -11.78 -0.80 13.41
CA GLU A 149 -12.57 -2.03 13.43
C GLU A 149 -12.22 -2.91 14.65
N ALA A 150 -10.93 -3.05 14.96
CA ALA A 150 -10.50 -3.75 16.17
C ALA A 150 -11.06 -3.10 17.45
N SER A 151 -11.10 -1.76 17.51
CA SER A 151 -11.68 -1.03 18.63
C SER A 151 -13.18 -1.28 18.77
N ASN A 152 -13.91 -1.36 17.65
CA ASN A 152 -15.35 -1.64 17.64
C ASN A 152 -15.64 -3.07 18.12
N GLU A 153 -14.99 -4.06 17.49
CA GLU A 153 -15.17 -5.49 17.79
C GLU A 153 -14.85 -5.82 19.27
N ASN A 154 -13.84 -5.17 19.83
CA ASN A 154 -13.37 -5.44 21.19
C ASN A 154 -13.87 -4.43 22.24
N GLY A 155 -14.64 -3.41 21.85
CA GLY A 155 -15.14 -2.37 22.75
C GLY A 155 -14.05 -1.57 23.48
N TRP A 156 -12.93 -1.27 22.81
CA TRP A 156 -11.76 -0.63 23.43
C TRP A 156 -11.82 0.90 23.54
N ASP A 157 -12.71 1.55 22.78
CA ASP A 157 -12.83 3.02 22.72
C ASP A 157 -11.47 3.71 22.48
N LEU A 158 -10.74 3.28 21.44
CA LEU A 158 -9.40 3.79 21.15
C LEU A 158 -9.43 5.27 20.76
N ASN A 159 -8.52 6.05 21.36
CA ASN A 159 -8.25 7.43 20.93
C ASN A 159 -7.17 7.47 19.84
N TYR A 160 -7.58 7.59 18.58
CA TYR A 160 -6.69 7.56 17.42
C TYR A 160 -5.69 8.71 17.37
N GLY A 161 -6.07 9.90 17.84
CA GLY A 161 -5.16 11.04 17.95
C GLY A 161 -4.00 10.77 18.92
N ASN A 162 -4.29 10.17 20.08
CA ASN A 162 -3.27 9.76 21.04
C ASN A 162 -2.40 8.61 20.52
N VAL A 163 -2.97 7.66 19.77
CA VAL A 163 -2.19 6.62 19.08
C VAL A 163 -1.17 7.26 18.12
N ALA A 164 -1.60 8.20 17.28
CA ALA A 164 -0.71 8.93 16.37
C ALA A 164 0.38 9.70 17.14
N LEU A 165 0.01 10.35 18.25
CA LEU A 165 0.93 11.09 19.10
C LEU A 165 2.00 10.17 19.71
N MET A 166 1.63 8.98 20.20
CA MET A 166 2.58 8.02 20.75
C MET A 166 3.63 7.57 19.73
N TRP A 167 3.26 7.51 18.44
CA TRP A 167 4.20 7.13 17.38
C TRP A 167 5.09 8.29 16.90
N ARG A 168 4.78 9.53 17.28
CA ARG A 168 5.52 10.71 16.81
C ARG A 168 7.00 10.71 17.24
N GLY A 169 7.34 10.04 18.34
CA GLY A 169 8.71 9.95 18.86
C GLY A 169 9.05 8.56 19.38
N GLY A 170 10.34 8.25 19.48
CA GLY A 170 10.86 7.00 20.05
C GLY A 170 10.70 5.74 19.18
N CYS A 171 9.63 5.62 18.40
CA CYS A 171 9.42 4.46 17.52
C CYS A 171 10.14 4.58 16.17
N ILE A 172 10.16 3.47 15.41
CA ILE A 172 10.83 3.39 14.09
C ILE A 172 10.07 4.19 13.01
N ILE A 173 8.75 4.30 13.12
CA ILE A 173 7.92 5.01 12.13
C ILE A 173 7.81 6.52 12.41
N ARG A 174 8.55 7.03 13.39
CA ARG A 174 8.52 8.44 13.78
C ARG A 174 8.78 9.35 12.58
N SER A 175 7.94 10.36 12.44
CA SER A 175 7.98 11.33 11.34
C SER A 175 7.13 12.54 11.66
N ALA A 176 7.44 13.68 11.02
CA ALA A 176 6.61 14.88 11.10
C ALA A 176 5.15 14.59 10.65
N PHE A 177 5.00 13.65 9.71
CA PHE A 177 3.72 13.16 9.19
C PHE A 177 2.71 12.72 10.27
N LEU A 178 3.17 12.16 11.39
CA LEU A 178 2.29 11.70 12.48
C LEU A 178 1.63 12.85 13.26
N GLY A 179 2.24 14.05 13.24
CA GLY A 179 1.60 15.26 13.76
C GLY A 179 0.32 15.59 12.99
N ASN A 180 0.37 15.53 11.66
CA ASN A 180 -0.80 15.80 10.82
C ASN A 180 -1.92 14.77 11.04
N ILE A 181 -1.58 13.50 11.31
CA ILE A 181 -2.60 12.48 11.63
C ILE A 181 -3.28 12.79 12.96
N ARG A 182 -2.49 13.17 13.98
CA ARG A 182 -3.04 13.60 15.28
C ARG A 182 -4.01 14.77 15.08
N ASP A 183 -3.60 15.78 14.32
CA ASP A 183 -4.39 17.00 14.10
C ASP A 183 -5.72 16.68 13.38
N ALA A 184 -5.70 15.77 12.39
CA ALA A 184 -6.90 15.31 11.72
C ALA A 184 -7.90 14.64 12.70
N TYR A 185 -7.41 13.72 13.55
CA TYR A 185 -8.27 13.07 14.55
C TYR A 185 -8.66 13.98 15.71
N GLU A 186 -7.90 15.03 16.01
CA GLU A 186 -8.28 16.07 16.98
C GLU A 186 -9.41 16.94 16.43
N ALA A 187 -9.37 17.28 15.14
CA ALA A 187 -10.43 18.04 14.47
C ALA A 187 -11.71 17.20 14.27
N ASN A 188 -11.58 15.91 13.97
CA ASN A 188 -12.69 14.99 13.83
C ASN A 188 -12.30 13.58 14.32
N PRO A 189 -12.66 13.20 15.57
CA PRO A 189 -12.35 11.89 16.13
C PRO A 189 -12.97 10.72 15.35
N ASP A 190 -14.06 10.97 14.61
CA ASP A 190 -14.85 9.95 13.92
C ASP A 190 -14.46 9.75 12.46
N ILE A 191 -13.30 10.26 12.01
CA ILE A 191 -12.80 10.05 10.64
C ILE A 191 -12.73 8.55 10.33
N ALA A 192 -13.52 8.12 9.34
CA ALA A 192 -13.53 6.74 8.85
C ALA A 192 -12.36 6.46 7.90
N PHE A 193 -12.06 7.43 7.04
CA PHE A 193 -10.96 7.37 6.09
C PHE A 193 -10.10 8.61 6.22
N LEU A 194 -8.84 8.42 6.60
CA LEU A 194 -7.90 9.51 6.82
C LEU A 194 -7.74 10.41 5.59
N GLY A 195 -7.89 9.86 4.37
CA GLY A 195 -7.85 10.64 3.13
C GLY A 195 -9.07 11.56 2.91
N SER A 196 -10.08 11.52 3.78
CA SER A 196 -11.20 12.46 3.77
C SER A 196 -10.89 13.78 4.49
N ASP A 197 -9.89 13.80 5.37
CA ASP A 197 -9.38 15.04 5.97
C ASP A 197 -8.79 15.97 4.90
N GLU A 198 -8.93 17.28 5.07
CA GLU A 198 -8.60 18.26 4.04
C GLU A 198 -7.11 18.25 3.66
N TYR A 199 -6.21 18.14 4.65
CA TYR A 199 -4.77 18.11 4.41
C TYR A 199 -4.39 16.86 3.58
N PHE A 200 -4.84 15.68 4.01
CA PHE A 200 -4.52 14.43 3.31
C PHE A 200 -5.19 14.34 1.95
N LYS A 201 -6.45 14.77 1.83
CA LYS A 201 -7.18 14.80 0.56
C LYS A 201 -6.45 15.65 -0.47
N ASN A 202 -5.97 16.84 -0.09
CA ASN A 202 -5.28 17.74 -0.99
C ASN A 202 -3.97 17.11 -1.51
N ILE A 203 -3.18 16.46 -0.64
CA ILE A 203 -1.96 15.76 -1.05
C ILE A 203 -2.27 14.61 -2.00
N LEU A 204 -3.28 13.79 -1.67
CA LEU A 204 -3.69 12.67 -2.53
C LEU A 204 -4.11 13.19 -3.91
N GLN A 205 -4.96 14.21 -3.97
CA GLN A 205 -5.43 14.80 -5.23
C GLN A 205 -4.29 15.42 -6.05
N SER A 206 -3.39 16.19 -5.44
CA SER A 206 -2.27 16.79 -6.16
C SER A 206 -1.26 15.75 -6.65
N SER A 207 -1.13 14.63 -5.95
CA SER A 207 -0.17 13.57 -6.28
C SER A 207 -0.69 12.59 -7.33
N LEU A 208 -2.01 12.54 -7.61
CA LEU A 208 -2.62 11.52 -8.47
C LEU A 208 -1.97 11.41 -9.85
N ALA A 209 -1.67 12.54 -10.51
CA ALA A 209 -1.08 12.52 -11.85
C ALA A 209 0.33 11.91 -11.83
N ALA A 210 1.18 12.37 -10.91
CA ALA A 210 2.53 11.85 -10.71
C ALA A 210 2.51 10.36 -10.29
N TRP A 211 1.61 10.01 -9.38
CA TRP A 211 1.46 8.65 -8.88
C TRP A 211 1.04 7.66 -9.97
N ARG A 212 0.06 8.03 -10.81
CA ARG A 212 -0.34 7.24 -11.98
C ARG A 212 0.79 7.13 -13.00
N LYS A 213 1.52 8.23 -13.25
CA LYS A 213 2.67 8.26 -14.16
C LYS A 213 3.73 7.24 -13.72
N VAL A 214 4.08 7.21 -12.44
CA VAL A 214 5.05 6.26 -11.86
C VAL A 214 4.52 4.83 -11.91
N ALA A 215 3.29 4.58 -11.46
CA ALA A 215 2.71 3.23 -11.42
C ALA A 215 2.57 2.61 -12.82
N ALA A 216 2.15 3.41 -13.82
CA ALA A 216 2.08 2.95 -15.20
C ALA A 216 3.48 2.66 -15.75
N LYS A 217 4.42 3.59 -15.54
CA LYS A 217 5.79 3.44 -16.06
C LYS A 217 6.51 2.26 -15.41
N SER A 218 6.31 1.99 -14.12
CA SER A 218 6.93 0.85 -13.46
C SER A 218 6.47 -0.47 -14.06
N LEU A 219 5.17 -0.59 -14.37
CA LEU A 219 4.61 -1.76 -15.05
C LEU A 219 5.17 -1.91 -16.47
N GLU A 220 5.19 -0.83 -17.25
CA GLU A 220 5.76 -0.82 -18.60
C GLU A 220 7.25 -1.19 -18.63
N ALA A 221 8.02 -0.71 -17.65
CA ALA A 221 9.46 -0.95 -17.52
C ALA A 221 9.79 -2.31 -16.91
N GLY A 222 8.80 -3.04 -16.36
CA GLY A 222 9.03 -4.30 -15.67
C GLY A 222 9.56 -4.16 -14.24
N ILE A 223 9.40 -2.99 -13.60
CA ILE A 223 9.82 -2.71 -12.22
C ILE A 223 8.68 -3.03 -11.25
N PRO A 224 8.86 -3.97 -10.30
CA PRO A 224 7.81 -4.33 -9.35
C PRO A 224 7.62 -3.23 -8.30
N MET A 225 6.41 -2.66 -8.24
CA MET A 225 6.01 -1.68 -7.21
C MET A 225 4.69 -2.06 -6.52
N PRO A 226 4.61 -3.24 -5.88
CA PRO A 226 3.35 -3.81 -5.37
C PRO A 226 2.64 -2.92 -4.34
N CYS A 227 3.37 -2.24 -3.45
CA CYS A 227 2.77 -1.34 -2.46
C CYS A 227 2.26 -0.05 -3.10
N THR A 228 3.04 0.55 -4.00
CA THR A 228 2.63 1.76 -4.72
C THR A 228 1.38 1.52 -5.57
N ILE A 229 1.31 0.38 -6.26
CA ILE A 229 0.17 -0.01 -7.10
C ILE A 229 -1.05 -0.37 -6.23
N SER A 230 -0.87 -1.16 -5.16
CA SER A 230 -1.99 -1.55 -4.29
C SER A 230 -2.62 -0.37 -3.55
N ALA A 231 -1.83 0.63 -3.16
CA ALA A 231 -2.39 1.85 -2.58
C ALA A 231 -3.18 2.68 -3.60
N LEU A 232 -2.71 2.77 -4.86
CA LEU A 232 -3.44 3.50 -5.91
C LEU A 232 -4.76 2.79 -6.22
N SER A 233 -4.72 1.47 -6.39
CA SER A 233 -5.90 0.63 -6.59
C SER A 233 -6.88 0.72 -5.43
N PHE A 234 -6.38 0.79 -4.18
CA PHE A 234 -7.22 1.02 -3.01
C PHE A 234 -7.92 2.38 -3.07
N LEU A 235 -7.20 3.47 -3.35
CA LEU A 235 -7.81 4.80 -3.42
C LEU A 235 -8.87 4.88 -4.53
N ASP A 236 -8.55 4.37 -5.73
CA ASP A 236 -9.50 4.31 -6.85
C ASP A 236 -10.73 3.47 -6.49
N GLY A 237 -10.52 2.33 -5.83
CA GLY A 237 -11.60 1.47 -5.35
C GLY A 237 -12.48 2.16 -4.29
N TYR A 238 -11.85 2.77 -3.30
CA TYR A 238 -12.50 3.44 -2.17
C TYR A 238 -13.29 4.69 -2.60
N THR A 239 -12.84 5.37 -3.65
CA THR A 239 -13.50 6.57 -4.19
C THR A 239 -14.46 6.28 -5.36
N THR A 240 -14.70 5.00 -5.67
CA THR A 240 -15.65 4.58 -6.70
C THR A 240 -16.98 4.17 -6.06
N ALA A 241 -18.04 4.96 -6.29
CA ALA A 241 -19.36 4.71 -5.72
C ALA A 241 -20.00 3.37 -6.16
N ARG A 242 -19.63 2.85 -7.33
CA ARG A 242 -20.13 1.57 -7.85
C ARG A 242 -19.00 0.73 -8.42
N LEU A 243 -18.56 -0.26 -7.65
CA LEU A 243 -17.56 -1.25 -8.05
C LEU A 243 -18.19 -2.43 -8.81
N PRO A 244 -17.38 -3.22 -9.55
CA PRO A 244 -17.87 -4.40 -10.29
C PRO A 244 -18.29 -5.59 -9.40
N ALA A 245 -18.36 -5.41 -8.07
CA ALA A 245 -18.79 -6.45 -7.12
C ALA A 245 -20.25 -6.91 -7.34
N ASN A 246 -21.04 -6.16 -8.11
CA ASN A 246 -22.35 -6.62 -8.57
C ASN A 246 -22.27 -7.88 -9.44
N LEU A 247 -21.22 -8.01 -10.28
CA LEU A 247 -21.01 -9.23 -11.07
C LEU A 247 -20.54 -10.39 -10.18
N LEU A 248 -19.69 -10.12 -9.19
CA LEU A 248 -19.28 -11.10 -8.19
C LEU A 248 -20.51 -11.66 -7.45
N GLN A 249 -21.42 -10.79 -7.01
CA GLN A 249 -22.68 -11.22 -6.40
C GLN A 249 -23.55 -12.05 -7.35
N ALA A 250 -23.69 -11.62 -8.62
CA ALA A 250 -24.43 -12.39 -9.61
C ALA A 250 -23.83 -13.79 -9.85
N GLN A 251 -22.50 -13.90 -9.91
CA GLN A 251 -21.81 -15.20 -10.03
C GLN A 251 -22.10 -16.10 -8.82
N ARG A 252 -21.96 -15.57 -7.59
CA ARG A 252 -22.26 -16.30 -6.35
C ARG A 252 -23.70 -16.80 -6.32
N ASP A 253 -24.65 -15.97 -6.73
CA ASP A 253 -26.05 -16.38 -6.82
C ASP A 253 -26.28 -17.42 -7.93
N TYR A 254 -25.60 -17.30 -9.07
CA TYR A 254 -25.69 -18.23 -10.19
C TYR A 254 -25.29 -19.65 -9.79
N PHE A 255 -24.07 -19.85 -9.26
CA PHE A 255 -23.56 -21.20 -9.00
C PHE A 255 -23.95 -21.76 -7.63
N GLY A 256 -24.29 -20.90 -6.67
CA GLY A 256 -24.46 -21.28 -5.26
C GLY A 256 -25.73 -20.76 -4.60
N ALA A 257 -26.62 -20.11 -5.35
CA ALA A 257 -27.87 -19.55 -4.86
C ALA A 257 -27.67 -18.66 -3.60
N HIS A 258 -26.55 -17.93 -3.54
CA HIS A 258 -26.12 -17.14 -2.39
C HIS A 258 -26.89 -15.83 -2.19
N THR A 259 -27.87 -15.53 -3.04
CA THR A 259 -28.68 -14.32 -3.02
C THR A 259 -27.88 -13.02 -3.21
N TYR A 260 -28.58 -11.92 -3.47
CA TYR A 260 -28.01 -10.59 -3.61
C TYR A 260 -29.05 -9.50 -3.30
N GLU A 261 -28.59 -8.30 -2.96
CA GLU A 261 -29.44 -7.12 -2.81
C GLU A 261 -29.50 -6.29 -4.11
N ARG A 262 -30.53 -5.47 -4.26
CA ARG A 262 -30.73 -4.63 -5.46
C ARG A 262 -30.68 -3.13 -5.14
N THR A 263 -30.24 -2.32 -6.11
CA THR A 263 -30.16 -0.86 -5.97
C THR A 263 -31.51 -0.15 -6.08
N ASP A 264 -32.54 -0.83 -6.56
CA ASP A 264 -33.92 -0.34 -6.73
C ASP A 264 -34.88 -0.90 -5.66
N ARG A 265 -34.33 -1.43 -4.57
CA ARG A 265 -35.04 -2.00 -3.43
C ARG A 265 -34.38 -1.56 -2.11
N PRO A 266 -35.12 -1.58 -0.98
CA PRO A 266 -34.55 -1.32 0.33
C PRO A 266 -33.34 -2.22 0.65
N ARG A 267 -32.35 -1.66 1.35
CA ARG A 267 -31.20 -2.42 1.86
C ARG A 267 -31.68 -3.50 2.84
N GLY A 268 -31.09 -4.69 2.77
CA GLY A 268 -31.47 -5.86 3.55
C GLY A 268 -32.49 -6.78 2.88
N GLU A 269 -33.06 -6.39 1.73
CA GLU A 269 -33.88 -7.29 0.92
C GLU A 269 -33.00 -8.13 -0.03
N PHE A 270 -33.02 -9.45 0.17
CA PHE A 270 -32.24 -10.41 -0.63
C PHE A 270 -33.09 -11.11 -1.69
N PHE A 271 -32.50 -11.27 -2.86
CA PHE A 271 -33.11 -11.88 -4.05
C PHE A 271 -32.26 -13.05 -4.53
N HIS A 272 -32.92 -14.13 -4.94
CA HIS A 272 -32.32 -15.19 -5.72
C HIS A 272 -32.89 -15.15 -7.13
N THR A 273 -32.06 -15.35 -8.15
CA THR A 273 -32.51 -15.50 -9.54
C THR A 273 -32.24 -16.92 -10.03
N ASN A 274 -33.24 -17.54 -10.66
CA ASN A 274 -33.03 -18.77 -11.42
C ASN A 274 -32.34 -18.45 -12.75
N TRP A 275 -31.01 -18.36 -12.72
CA TRP A 275 -30.21 -17.95 -13.87
C TRP A 275 -30.16 -18.98 -15.00
N THR A 276 -30.36 -20.27 -14.70
CA THR A 276 -30.30 -21.36 -15.69
C THR A 276 -31.65 -21.62 -16.37
N GLY A 277 -32.76 -21.10 -15.80
CA GLY A 277 -34.12 -21.41 -16.22
C GLY A 277 -34.56 -22.86 -15.92
N THR A 278 -33.68 -23.64 -15.31
CA THR A 278 -33.90 -25.06 -14.96
C THR A 278 -33.60 -25.36 -13.50
N GLY A 279 -33.01 -24.41 -12.76
CA GLY A 279 -32.87 -24.47 -11.31
C GLY A 279 -34.22 -24.26 -10.60
N GLY A 280 -34.36 -24.72 -9.37
CA GLY A 280 -35.52 -24.39 -8.53
C GLY A 280 -35.34 -23.03 -7.83
N ASP A 281 -36.36 -22.58 -7.09
CA ASP A 281 -36.33 -21.33 -6.31
C ASP A 281 -35.56 -21.47 -4.97
N THR A 282 -34.71 -22.49 -4.86
CA THR A 282 -34.00 -22.82 -3.61
C THR A 282 -32.77 -21.94 -3.45
N ALA A 283 -32.80 -21.02 -2.48
CA ALA A 283 -31.64 -20.24 -2.06
C ALA A 283 -30.83 -20.97 -0.98
N SER A 284 -29.50 -20.79 -0.97
CA SER A 284 -28.70 -21.17 0.20
C SER A 284 -29.02 -20.16 1.31
N THR A 285 -29.55 -20.63 2.44
CA THR A 285 -29.74 -19.74 3.60
C THR A 285 -28.38 -19.22 4.05
N THR A 286 -28.35 -17.94 4.42
CA THR A 286 -27.13 -17.21 4.79
C THR A 286 -26.33 -17.97 5.85
N TYR A 287 -25.02 -18.08 5.63
CA TYR A 287 -24.08 -18.29 6.72
C TYR A 287 -24.01 -16.98 7.49
N ASP A 288 -24.39 -17.00 8.77
CA ASP A 288 -24.06 -15.90 9.68
C ASP A 288 -22.53 -15.86 9.80
N VAL A 289 -21.94 -14.72 9.44
CA VAL A 289 -20.54 -14.37 9.73
C VAL A 289 -20.57 -13.14 10.62
#